data_AF-A0A9C9MJK9-F1
#
_entry.id   AF-A0A9C9MJK9-F1
#
_cell.length_a   1.000
_cell.length_b   1.000
_cell.length_c   1.000
_cell.angle_alpha   90.00
_cell.angle_beta   90.00
_cell.angle_gamma   90.00
#
_symmetry.space_group_name_H-M   'P 1'
#
loop_
_entity.id
_entity.type
_entity.pdbx_description
1 polymer ?
#
loop_
_entity_poly.entity_id
_entity_poly.type
_entity_poly.pdbx_seq_one_letter_code
_entity_poly.pdbx_strand_id
1 'polypeptide(L)' 'DKEKTVFILKHYEGLAIKEIAAIFKTSDGTVKSHLFRAVQKLQSALAFYRSDLGLEES' A
#
# COMPACT_ATOMS: atom_id res chain seq x y z
N ASP A 1 -3.45 -9.97 -5.50
CA ASP A 1 -2.63 -10.43 -4.37
C ASP A 1 -1.32 -9.71 -4.14
N LYS A 2 -0.41 -9.56 -5.11
CA LYS A 2 0.93 -8.96 -4.88
C LYS A 2 0.91 -7.59 -4.16
N GLU A 3 0.00 -6.69 -4.55
CA GLU A 3 -0.14 -5.37 -3.93
C GLU A 3 -0.55 -5.45 -2.45
N LYS A 4 -1.52 -6.32 -2.12
CA LYS A 4 -1.98 -6.57 -0.75
C LYS A 4 -0.86 -7.17 0.10
N THR A 5 -0.16 -8.18 -0.42
CA THR A 5 0.96 -8.81 0.30
C THR A 5 2.09 -7.83 0.56
N VAL A 6 2.48 -7.01 -0.43
CA VAL A 6 3.51 -5.96 -0.24
C VAL A 6 3.09 -4.96 0.83
N PHE A 7 1.81 -4.56 0.86
CA PHE A 7 1.28 -3.66 1.89
C PHE A 7 1.37 -4.28 3.29
N ILE A 8 0.95 -5.55 3.45
CA ILE A 8 1.01 -6.26 4.73
C ILE A 8 2.46 -6.37 5.22
N LEU A 9 3.36 -6.86 4.37
CA LEU A 9 4.77 -7.00 4.73
C LEU A 9 5.41 -5.66 5.11
N LYS A 10 5.02 -4.57 4.44
CA LYS A 10 5.57 -3.25 4.74
C LYS A 10 5.03 -2.65 6.05
N HIS A 11 3.73 -2.75 6.28
CA HIS A 11 3.06 -2.00 7.34
C HIS A 11 2.74 -2.81 8.59
N TYR A 12 2.44 -4.10 8.44
CA TYR A 12 2.15 -4.99 9.55
C TYR A 12 3.41 -5.71 10.03
N GLU A 13 4.22 -6.22 9.10
CA GLU A 13 5.47 -6.92 9.43
C GLU A 13 6.69 -5.98 9.51
N GLY A 14 6.55 -4.71 9.10
CA GLY A 14 7.60 -3.70 9.24
C GLY A 14 8.81 -3.85 8.30
N LEU A 15 8.76 -4.74 7.30
CA LEU A 15 9.91 -5.02 6.43
C LEU A 15 10.33 -3.81 5.58
N ALA A 16 11.62 -3.73 5.27
CA ALA A 16 12.17 -2.76 4.33
C ALA A 16 11.84 -3.16 2.87
N ILE A 17 11.78 -2.16 1.98
CA ILE A 17 11.49 -2.38 0.55
C ILE A 17 12.48 -3.37 -0.09
N LYS A 18 13.76 -3.29 0.29
CA LYS A 18 14.81 -4.18 -0.20
C LYS A 18 14.57 -5.64 0.19
N GLU A 19 14.10 -5.88 1.41
CA GLU A 19 13.79 -7.23 1.91
C GLU A 19 12.58 -7.81 1.16
N ILE A 20 11.55 -6.99 0.96
CA ILE A 20 10.36 -7.37 0.19
C ILE A 20 10.76 -7.64 -1.28
N ALA A 21 11.61 -6.81 -1.88
CA ALA A 21 12.10 -7.01 -3.24
C ALA A 21 12.86 -8.34 -3.39
N ALA A 22 13.69 -8.69 -2.39
CA ALA A 22 14.37 -9.99 -2.32
C ALA A 22 13.40 -11.17 -2.22
N ILE A 23 12.38 -11.08 -1.35
CA ILE A 23 11.33 -12.12 -1.20
C ILE A 23 10.61 -12.35 -2.54
N PHE A 24 10.26 -11.27 -3.24
CA PHE A 24 9.52 -11.34 -4.51
C PHE A 24 10.42 -11.56 -5.74
N LYS A 25 11.75 -11.63 -5.55
CA LYS A 25 12.75 -11.68 -6.64
C LYS A 25 12.48 -10.63 -7.72
N THR A 26 12.24 -9.40 -7.30
CA THR A 26 11.87 -8.28 -8.18
C THR A 26 12.64 -7.02 -7.80
N SER A 27 12.42 -5.92 -8.53
CA SER A 27 13.08 -4.65 -8.25
C SER A 27 12.39 -3.86 -7.13
N ASP A 28 13.15 -3.05 -6.40
CA ASP A 28 12.63 -2.07 -5.44
C ASP A 28 11.56 -1.16 -6.08
N GLY A 29 11.74 -0.79 -7.36
CA GLY A 29 10.79 0.03 -8.11
C GLY A 29 9.44 -0.66 -8.31
N THR A 30 9.46 -1.97 -8.58
CA THR A 30 8.26 -2.80 -8.70
C THR A 30 7.54 -2.91 -7.35
N VAL A 31 8.27 -3.11 -6.26
CA VAL A 31 7.70 -3.12 -4.90
C VAL A 31 7.06 -1.78 -4.55
N LYS A 32 7.75 -0.66 -4.81
CA LYS A 32 7.20 0.69 -4.61
C LYS A 32 5.93 0.92 -5.42
N SER A 33 5.92 0.47 -6.67
CA SER A 33 4.74 0.58 -7.55
C SER A 33 3.55 -0.23 -7.01
N HIS A 34 3.79 -1.45 -6.53
CA HIS A 34 2.76 -2.25 -5.89
C HIS A 34 2.25 -1.63 -4.59
N LEU A 35 3.15 -1.09 -3.76
CA LEU A 35 2.78 -0.43 -2.52
C LEU A 35 1.92 0.82 -2.78
N PHE A 36 2.32 1.65 -3.74
CA PHE A 36 1.56 2.84 -4.14
C PHE A 36 0.15 2.46 -4.60
N ARG A 37 0.03 1.46 -5.48
CA ARG A 37 -1.28 0.97 -5.95
C ARG A 37 -2.13 0.38 -4.82
N ALA A 38 -1.52 -0.35 -3.89
CA ALA A 38 -2.21 -0.87 -2.72
C ALA A 38 -2.81 0.25 -1.86
N VAL A 39 -2.02 1.29 -1.58
CA VAL A 39 -2.46 2.47 -0.82
C VAL A 39 -3.58 3.21 -1.54
N GLN A 40 -3.45 3.46 -2.85
CA GLN A 40 -4.49 4.14 -3.64
C GLN A 40 -5.81 3.36 -3.63
N LYS A 41 -5.77 2.03 -3.75
CA LYS A 41 -6.96 1.18 -3.65
C LYS A 41 -7.61 1.25 -2.28
N LEU A 42 -6.81 1.26 -1.20
CA LEU A 42 -7.32 1.42 0.16
C LEU A 42 -7.94 2.81 0.36
N GLN A 43 -7.28 3.87 -0.09
CA GLN A 43 -7.82 5.23 -0.02
C GLN A 43 -9.15 5.36 -0.75
N SER A 44 -9.26 4.79 -1.95
CA SER A 44 -10.51 4.79 -2.72
C SER A 44 -11.61 3.97 -2.04
N ALA A 45 -11.29 2.77 -1.51
CA ALA A 45 -12.27 1.94 -0.80
C ALA A 45 -12.76 2.58 0.51
N LEU A 46 -11.92 3.39 1.15
CA LEU A 46 -12.23 4.12 2.37
C LEU A 46 -12.72 5.55 2.10
N ALA A 47 -12.84 5.96 0.83
CA ALA A 47 -13.21 7.33 0.49
C ALA A 47 -14.60 7.71 1.04
N PHE A 48 -15.51 6.75 1.15
CA PHE A 48 -16.84 6.93 1.77
C PHE A 48 -16.74 7.42 3.23
N TYR A 49 -15.71 7.02 3.97
CA TYR A 49 -15.52 7.52 5.33
C TYR A 49 -15.06 8.98 5.39
N ARG A 50 -14.57 9.56 4.28
CA ARG A 50 -14.16 10.99 4.28
C ARG A 50 -15.36 11.91 4.48
N SER A 51 -16.49 11.59 3.84
CA SER A 51 -17.74 12.32 4.04
C SER A 51 -18.30 12.08 5.45
N ASP A 52 -18.26 10.85 5.94
CA ASP A 52 -18.80 10.50 7.27
C ASP A 52 -18.00 11.13 8.42
N LEU A 53 -16.69 11.32 8.23
CA LEU A 53 -15.80 11.93 9.21
C LEU A 53 -15.73 13.47 9.09
N GLY A 54 -16.50 14.08 8.16
CA GLY A 54 -16.50 15.53 7.96
C GLY A 54 -15.15 16.08 7.48
N LEU A 55 -14.36 15.28 6.77
CA LEU A 55 -13.03 15.63 6.25
C LEU A 55 -13.10 16.02 4.75
N GLU A 56 -14.19 16.66 4.33
CA GLU A 56 -14.26 17.29 3.02
C GLU A 56 -13.31 18.48 3.01
N GLU A 57 -12.36 18.52 2.06
CA GLU A 57 -11.50 19.69 1.88
C GLU A 57 -12.33 20.88 1.40
N SER A 58 -12.08 22.05 1.99
CA SER A 58 -12.61 23.35 1.51
C SER A 58 -12.02 23.75 0.17
#